data_AF-A0A1H3LM54-F1
#
_entry.id   AF-A0A1H3LM54-F1
#
_cell.length_a   1.000
_cell.length_b   1.000
_cell.length_c   1.000
_cell.angle_alpha   90.00
_cell.angle_beta   90.00
_cell.angle_gamma   90.00
#
_symmetry.space_group_name_H-M   'P 1'
#
loop_
_entity.id
_entity.type
_entity.pdbx_description
1 polymer ?
#
loop_
_entity_poly.entity_id
_entity_poly.type
_entity_poly.pdbx_seq_one_letter_code
_entity_poly.pdbx_strand_id
1 'polypeptide(L)'
;MAGGQKVDPGKINAVGSAYNTEGGDLVSAGSKIETGVSMGQVGKAWSPVAAQYSDAIKKYRDSVTTYGQKSTDLGGKLTSAAGHYEKGEQVNADAMASKGS
;
A
#
# COMPACT_ATOMS: atom_id res chain seq x y z
N MET A 1 -5.98 11.42 34.65
CA MET A 1 -5.27 12.24 33.66
C MET A 1 -5.46 11.60 32.28
N ALA A 2 -6.62 11.80 31.64
CA ALA A 2 -6.92 11.24 30.32
C ALA A 2 -6.53 12.26 29.24
N GLY A 3 -5.23 12.48 29.08
CA GLY A 3 -4.66 13.28 28.00
C GLY A 3 -4.38 12.46 26.74
N GLY A 4 -5.21 11.46 26.46
CA GLY A 4 -5.07 10.63 25.26
C GLY A 4 -5.48 11.43 24.04
N GLN A 5 -4.56 11.58 23.08
CA GLN A 5 -4.88 12.08 21.73
C GLN A 5 -6.15 11.36 21.24
N LYS A 6 -7.22 12.12 21.00
CA LYS A 6 -8.52 11.60 20.54
C LYS A 6 -8.36 11.15 19.09
N VAL A 7 -7.76 9.99 18.92
CA VAL A 7 -7.54 9.36 17.62
C VAL A 7 -8.85 8.71 17.22
N ASP A 8 -9.44 9.18 16.13
CA ASP A 8 -10.66 8.61 15.54
C ASP A 8 -10.28 7.35 14.76
N PRO A 9 -10.60 6.14 15.27
CA PRO A 9 -10.19 4.89 14.63
C PRO A 9 -10.84 4.73 13.25
N GLY A 10 -12.07 5.23 13.08
CA GLY A 10 -12.78 5.21 11.80
C GLY A 10 -12.06 6.01 10.73
N LYS A 11 -11.51 7.18 11.07
CA LYS A 11 -10.68 7.97 10.14
C LYS A 11 -9.37 7.28 9.80
N ILE A 12 -8.69 6.66 10.76
CA ILE A 12 -7.47 5.90 10.48
C ILE A 12 -7.78 4.72 9.55
N ASN A 13 -8.86 4.00 9.81
CA ASN A 13 -9.27 2.86 9.00
C ASN A 13 -9.62 3.27 7.56
N ALA A 14 -10.32 4.40 7.40
CA ALA A 14 -10.64 4.96 6.09
C ALA A 14 -9.37 5.31 5.29
N VAL A 15 -8.39 5.97 5.92
CA VAL A 15 -7.09 6.27 5.28
C VAL A 15 -6.34 4.97 4.96
N GLY A 16 -6.31 4.00 5.88
CA GLY A 16 -5.68 2.70 5.65
C GLY A 16 -6.28 1.95 4.45
N SER A 17 -7.60 1.98 4.31
CA SER A 17 -8.32 1.40 3.17
C SER A 17 -8.01 2.11 1.85
N ALA A 18 -7.86 3.44 1.87
CA ALA A 18 -7.45 4.21 0.70
C ALA A 18 -6.04 3.82 0.22
N TYR A 19 -5.07 3.75 1.14
CA TYR A 19 -3.69 3.32 0.84
C TYR A 19 -3.62 1.88 0.30
N ASN A 20 -4.48 0.99 0.81
CA ASN A 20 -4.60 -0.37 0.28
C ASN A 20 -5.12 -0.40 -1.15
N THR A 21 -6.14 0.42 -1.45
CA THR A 21 -6.74 0.53 -2.78
C THR A 21 -5.74 1.09 -3.78
N GLU A 22 -5.16 2.26 -3.50
CA GLU A 22 -4.15 2.89 -4.35
C GLU A 22 -2.91 2.00 -4.53
N GLY A 23 -2.49 1.31 -3.47
CA GLY A 23 -1.39 0.35 -3.54
C GLY A 23 -1.67 -0.83 -4.46
N GLY A 24 -2.88 -1.39 -4.39
CA GLY A 24 -3.35 -2.44 -5.29
C GLY A 24 -3.44 -1.98 -6.75
N ASP A 25 -3.91 -0.76 -6.98
CA ASP A 25 -3.97 -0.15 -8.31
C ASP A 25 -2.57 0.06 -8.90
N LEU A 26 -1.61 0.51 -8.10
CA LEU A 26 -0.21 0.63 -8.50
C LEU A 26 0.41 -0.72 -8.85
N VAL A 27 0.20 -1.77 -8.04
CA VAL A 27 0.68 -3.12 -8.38
C VAL A 27 0.04 -3.62 -9.68
N SER A 28 -1.24 -3.35 -9.88
CA SER A 28 -1.98 -3.71 -11.10
C SER A 28 -1.53 -2.89 -12.32
N ALA A 29 -1.14 -1.64 -12.14
CA ALA A 29 -0.53 -0.83 -13.18
C ALA A 29 0.88 -1.34 -13.51
N GLY A 30 1.64 -1.71 -12.48
CA GLY A 30 2.94 -2.38 -12.59
C GLY A 30 2.87 -3.61 -13.49
N SER A 31 1.94 -4.54 -13.22
CA SER A 31 1.82 -5.78 -14.00
C SER A 31 1.44 -5.55 -15.47
N LYS A 32 0.80 -4.42 -15.80
CA LYS A 32 0.45 -4.04 -17.18
C LYS A 32 1.61 -3.39 -17.94
N ILE A 33 2.69 -3.01 -17.26
CA ILE A 33 3.92 -2.52 -17.89
C ILE A 33 4.69 -3.75 -18.39
N GLU A 34 4.22 -4.31 -19.50
CA GLU A 34 4.94 -5.32 -20.27
C GLU A 34 5.58 -4.68 -21.51
N THR A 35 6.84 -5.02 -21.75
CA THR A 35 7.49 -4.74 -23.03
C THR A 35 7.20 -5.87 -24.00
N GLY A 36 6.28 -5.65 -24.94
CA GLY A 36 6.15 -6.50 -26.13
C GLY A 36 7.43 -6.51 -27.00
N VAL A 37 8.36 -5.58 -26.75
CA VAL A 37 9.70 -5.52 -27.34
C VAL A 37 10.57 -6.65 -26.76
N SER A 38 10.25 -7.88 -27.11
CA SER A 38 11.20 -8.98 -26.97
C SER A 38 12.38 -8.69 -27.89
N MET A 39 13.61 -8.95 -27.45
CA MET A 39 14.81 -8.81 -28.29
C MET A 39 14.72 -9.56 -29.63
N GLY A 40 13.77 -10.50 -29.77
CA GLY A 40 13.49 -11.20 -31.02
C GLY A 40 12.77 -10.37 -32.09
N GLN A 41 12.09 -9.27 -31.74
CA GLN A 41 11.39 -8.40 -32.70
C GLN A 41 12.23 -7.23 -33.21
N VAL A 42 13.30 -6.88 -32.49
CA VAL A 42 14.19 -5.77 -32.86
C VAL A 42 15.38 -6.36 -33.57
N GLY A 43 15.48 -6.13 -34.88
CA GLY A 43 16.58 -6.65 -35.70
C GLY A 43 17.96 -6.33 -35.09
N LYS A 44 18.96 -7.19 -35.31
CA LYS A 44 20.30 -7.14 -34.68
C LYS A 44 20.97 -5.76 -34.61
N ALA A 45 20.70 -4.88 -35.57
CA ALA A 45 21.22 -3.51 -35.60
C ALA A 45 20.71 -2.62 -34.46
N TRP A 46 19.53 -2.93 -33.92
CA TRP A 46 18.84 -2.16 -32.88
C TRP A 46 18.91 -2.81 -31.49
N SER A 47 19.57 -3.97 -31.37
CA SER A 47 19.69 -4.70 -30.10
C SER A 47 20.26 -3.87 -28.94
N PRO A 48 21.27 -2.99 -29.13
CA PRO A 48 21.77 -2.14 -28.03
C PRO A 48 20.71 -1.15 -27.53
N VAL A 49 19.94 -0.56 -28.44
CA VAL A 49 18.87 0.40 -28.12
C VAL A 49 17.70 -0.33 -27.48
N ALA A 50 17.29 -1.48 -28.03
CA ALA A 50 16.26 -2.34 -27.49
C ALA A 50 16.56 -2.78 -26.05
N ALA A 51 17.81 -3.11 -25.75
CA ALA A 51 18.24 -3.47 -24.41
C ALA A 51 18.06 -2.31 -23.41
N GLN A 52 18.48 -1.10 -23.78
CA GLN A 52 18.30 0.09 -22.94
C GLN A 52 16.82 0.39 -22.66
N TYR A 53 15.96 0.28 -23.68
CA TYR A 53 14.51 0.44 -23.50
C TYR A 53 13.91 -0.66 -22.62
N SER A 54 14.28 -1.91 -22.84
CA SER A 54 13.84 -3.04 -22.01
C SER A 54 14.21 -2.83 -20.54
N ASP A 55 15.44 -2.41 -20.27
CA ASP A 55 15.92 -2.16 -18.91
C ASP A 55 15.24 -0.96 -18.26
N ALA A 56 15.02 0.13 -19.02
CA ALA A 56 14.29 1.29 -18.52
C ALA A 56 12.85 0.94 -18.15
N ILE A 57 12.16 0.18 -19.00
CA ILE A 57 10.77 -0.21 -18.76
C ILE A 57 10.68 -1.20 -17.60
N LYS A 58 11.61 -2.15 -17.48
CA LYS A 58 11.73 -3.01 -16.29
C LYS A 58 11.92 -2.20 -15.02
N LYS A 59 12.86 -1.26 -15.00
CA LYS A 59 13.10 -0.40 -13.83
C LYS A 59 11.84 0.38 -13.44
N TYR A 60 11.14 0.91 -14.43
CA TYR A 60 9.89 1.64 -14.19
C TYR A 60 8.80 0.74 -13.62
N ARG A 61 8.57 -0.43 -14.24
CA ARG A 61 7.65 -1.47 -13.76
C ARG A 61 7.94 -1.88 -12.31
N ASP A 62 9.20 -2.18 -12.02
CA ASP A 62 9.64 -2.66 -10.72
C ASP A 62 9.47 -1.54 -9.66
N SER A 63 9.73 -0.29 -10.04
CA SER A 63 9.50 0.88 -9.17
C SER A 63 8.01 1.05 -8.85
N VAL A 64 7.15 1.06 -9.86
CA VAL A 64 5.68 1.19 -9.68
C VAL A 64 5.13 0.07 -8.80
N THR A 65 5.57 -1.17 -9.04
CA THR A 65 5.19 -2.34 -8.22
C THR A 65 5.66 -2.18 -6.76
N THR A 66 6.91 -1.73 -6.56
CA THR A 66 7.47 -1.52 -5.22
C THR A 66 6.71 -0.43 -4.46
N TYR A 67 6.37 0.68 -5.11
CA TYR A 67 5.57 1.74 -4.48
C TYR A 67 4.16 1.26 -4.14
N GLY A 68 3.52 0.48 -5.01
CA GLY A 68 2.24 -0.14 -4.72
C GLY A 68 2.27 -1.04 -3.49
N GLN A 69 3.26 -1.94 -3.41
CA GLN A 69 3.46 -2.82 -2.24
C GLN A 69 3.68 -2.04 -0.94
N LYS A 70 4.49 -0.97 -0.97
CA LYS A 70 4.72 -0.11 0.20
C LYS A 70 3.46 0.63 0.63
N SER A 71 2.65 1.08 -0.33
CA SER A 71 1.36 1.71 -0.06
C SER A 71 0.40 0.74 0.63
N THR A 72 0.28 -0.49 0.12
CA THR A 72 -0.52 -1.55 0.76
C THR A 72 0.00 -1.92 2.16
N ASP A 73 1.31 -2.03 2.37
CA ASP A 73 1.87 -2.29 3.69
C ASP A 73 1.52 -1.18 4.70
N LEU A 74 1.64 0.09 4.28
CA LEU A 74 1.22 1.23 5.10
C LEU A 74 -0.28 1.20 5.39
N GLY A 75 -1.11 0.92 4.38
CA GLY A 75 -2.56 0.79 4.54
C GLY A 75 -2.96 -0.31 5.53
N GLY A 76 -2.29 -1.46 5.47
CA GLY A 76 -2.45 -2.56 6.42
C GLY A 76 -2.05 -2.19 7.85
N LYS A 77 -0.95 -1.45 8.04
CA LYS A 77 -0.52 -0.93 9.35
C LYS A 77 -1.52 0.06 9.94
N LEU A 78 -2.06 0.96 9.13
CA LEU A 78 -3.08 1.92 9.57
C LEU A 78 -4.38 1.21 9.96
N THR A 79 -4.86 0.28 9.14
CA THR A 79 -6.04 -0.54 9.44
C THR A 79 -5.86 -1.33 10.74
N SER A 80 -4.68 -1.91 10.95
CA SER A 80 -4.35 -2.62 12.19
C SER A 80 -4.33 -1.68 13.39
N ALA A 81 -3.73 -0.50 13.26
CA ALA A 81 -3.71 0.51 14.30
C ALA A 81 -5.13 0.97 14.69
N ALA A 82 -6.01 1.20 13.72
CA ALA A 82 -7.42 1.51 13.97
C ALA A 82 -8.09 0.42 14.83
N GLY A 83 -7.92 -0.85 14.46
CA GLY A 83 -8.48 -1.96 15.24
C GLY A 83 -7.92 -2.06 16.66
N HIS A 84 -6.67 -1.66 16.90
CA HIS A 84 -6.11 -1.56 18.26
C HIS A 84 -6.75 -0.43 19.06
N TYR A 85 -7.00 0.73 18.45
CA TYR A 85 -7.67 1.84 19.13
C TYR A 85 -9.13 1.51 19.47
N GLU A 86 -9.90 0.92 18.55
CA GLU A 86 -11.28 0.51 18.81
C GLU A 86 -11.38 -0.48 19.98
N LYS A 87 -10.51 -1.50 19.99
CA LYS A 87 -10.46 -2.49 21.08
C LYS A 87 -10.03 -1.86 22.39
N GLY A 88 -9.07 -0.94 22.36
CA GLY A 88 -8.61 -0.23 23.56
C GLY A 88 -9.67 0.67 24.17
N GLU A 89 -10.48 1.34 23.34
CA GLU A 89 -11.63 2.12 23.81
C GLU A 89 -12.74 1.23 24.37
N GLN A 90 -13.07 0.12 23.71
CA GLN A 90 -14.06 -0.85 24.23
C GLN A 90 -13.67 -1.40 25.61
N VAL A 91 -12.43 -1.86 25.77
CA VAL A 91 -11.95 -2.39 27.06
C VAL A 91 -12.00 -1.32 28.17
N ASN A 92 -11.66 -0.08 27.86
CA ASN A 92 -11.77 1.02 28.82
C ASN A 92 -13.24 1.35 29.16
N ALA A 93 -14.14 1.32 28.19
CA ALA A 93 -15.56 1.54 28.42
C ALA A 93 -16.17 0.44 29.32
N ASP A 94 -15.86 -0.82 29.04
CA ASP A 94 -16.31 -1.97 29.84
C ASP A 94 -15.76 -1.93 31.27
N ALA A 95 -14.47 -1.60 31.43
CA ALA A 95 -13.84 -1.45 32.75
C ALA A 95 -14.41 -0.27 33.56
N MET A 96 -14.83 0.81 32.90
CA MET A 96 -15.52 1.90 33.57
C MET A 96 -16.97 1.53 33.93
N ALA A 97 -17.67 0.81 33.06
CA ALA A 97 -19.02 0.30 33.35
C ALA A 97 -19.03 -0.69 34.52
N SER A 98 -18.03 -1.60 34.60
CA SER A 98 -17.95 -2.60 35.66
C SER A 98 -17.54 -2.03 37.03
N LYS A 99 -16.91 -0.85 37.06
CA LYS A 99 -16.54 -0.15 38.31
C LYS A 99 -17.61 0.82 38.80
N GLY A 100 -18.61 1.13 37.96
CA GLY A 100 -19.74 1.98 38.30
C GLY A 100 -20.97 1.23 38.81
N SER A 101 -20.93 -0.11 38.88
CA SER A 101 -21.97 -0.98 39.45
C SER A 101 -21.60 -1.47 40.84
#